data_AF-A0A6I2MPF8-F1
#
_entry.id   AF-A0A6I2MPF8-F1
#
_cell.length_a   1.000
_cell.length_b   1.000
_cell.length_c   1.000
_cell.angle_alpha   90.00
_cell.angle_beta   90.00
_cell.angle_gamma   90.00
#
_symmetry.space_group_name_H-M   'P 1'
#
loop_
_entity.id
_entity.type
_entity.pdbx_description
1 polymer ?
#
loop_
_entity_poly.entity_id
_entity_poly.type
_entity_poly.pdbx_seq_one_letter_code
_entity_poly.pdbx_strand_id
1 'polypeptide(L)'
;MKSNISQWVLYNLVVCFAVYWLSNVILWYPWSINEQLGQCIMLTVNPILWGYASYVCIKKYPKAHLFKGVVFNSIIFIVVAIISDMVLFAGIQNAMDKLMHVTTLYGWAFVVTVPFSIYLLFKNKMKAKTKVLVGDDFKIPLIIGLFSFMVISIILLFNIRFG
;
A
#
# COMPACT_ATOMS: atom_id res chain seq x y z
N MET A 1 -16.30 3.65 22.53
CA MET A 1 -15.25 4.64 22.21
C MET A 1 -14.98 4.62 20.72
N LYS A 2 -14.69 5.76 20.07
CA LYS A 2 -14.23 5.80 18.66
C LYS A 2 -12.72 6.02 18.66
N SER A 3 -12.01 5.52 17.66
CA SER A 3 -10.57 5.77 17.54
C SER A 3 -10.26 7.25 17.41
N ASN A 4 -9.10 7.69 17.89
CA ASN A 4 -8.64 9.05 17.62
C ASN A 4 -8.26 9.18 16.13
N ILE A 5 -8.42 10.37 15.55
CA ILE A 5 -7.97 10.67 14.19
C ILE A 5 -6.46 10.48 14.05
N SER A 6 -5.66 10.82 15.07
CA SER A 6 -4.20 10.63 15.06
C SER A 6 -3.83 9.15 14.95
N GLN A 7 -4.48 8.30 15.74
CA GLN A 7 -4.29 6.84 15.68
C GLN A 7 -4.72 6.28 14.33
N TRP A 8 -5.80 6.80 13.76
CA TRP A 8 -6.25 6.39 12.43
C TRP A 8 -5.24 6.79 11.34
N VAL A 9 -4.68 8.01 11.40
CA VAL A 9 -3.63 8.44 10.46
C VAL A 9 -2.40 7.54 10.59
N LEU A 10 -1.93 7.29 11.81
CA LEU A 10 -0.81 6.36 12.05
C LEU A 10 -1.11 4.97 11.49
N TYR A 11 -2.33 4.47 11.68
CA TYR A 11 -2.74 3.18 11.16
C TYR A 11 -2.68 3.13 9.63
N ASN A 12 -3.11 4.19 8.95
CA ASN A 12 -3.01 4.30 7.50
C ASN A 12 -1.56 4.29 7.03
N LEU A 13 -0.67 5.02 7.73
CA LEU A 13 0.76 5.03 7.42
C LEU A 13 1.37 3.63 7.52
N VAL A 14 1.12 2.92 8.62
CA VAL A 14 1.67 1.57 8.85
C VAL A 14 1.12 0.57 7.85
N VAL A 15 -0.20 0.59 7.57
CA VAL A 15 -0.81 -0.31 6.60
C VAL A 15 -0.33 -0.02 5.18
N CYS A 16 -0.22 1.25 4.80
CA CYS A 16 0.27 1.62 3.47
C CYS A 16 1.73 1.21 3.29
N PHE A 17 2.57 1.47 4.28
CA PHE A 17 3.97 1.01 4.28
C PHE A 17 4.03 -0.51 4.10
N ALA A 18 3.23 -1.26 4.87
CA ALA A 18 3.20 -2.72 4.77
C ALA A 18 2.82 -3.22 3.39
N VAL A 19 1.74 -2.68 2.82
CA VAL A 19 1.20 -3.11 1.53
C VAL A 19 2.13 -2.70 0.40
N TYR A 20 2.75 -1.53 0.48
CA TYR A 20 3.74 -1.08 -0.50
C TYR A 20 4.92 -2.05 -0.59
N TRP A 21 5.56 -2.35 0.54
CA TRP A 21 6.74 -3.22 0.54
C TRP A 21 6.39 -4.66 0.22
N LEU A 22 5.24 -5.16 0.71
CA LEU A 22 4.75 -6.48 0.36
C LEU A 22 4.46 -6.59 -1.15
N SER A 23 3.82 -5.56 -1.74
CA SER A 23 3.57 -5.52 -3.18
C SER A 23 4.88 -5.60 -3.97
N ASN A 24 5.92 -4.89 -3.51
CA ASN A 24 7.23 -4.93 -4.17
C ASN A 24 7.93 -6.29 -4.02
N VAL A 25 7.82 -6.98 -2.89
CA VAL A 25 8.32 -8.37 -2.75
C VAL A 25 7.62 -9.31 -3.73
N ILE A 26 6.28 -9.22 -3.81
CA ILE A 26 5.47 -10.07 -4.69
C ILE A 26 5.76 -9.76 -6.16
N LEU A 27 5.95 -8.49 -6.51
CA LEU A 27 6.21 -8.06 -7.89
C LEU A 27 7.62 -8.34 -8.37
N TRP A 28 8.60 -8.22 -7.47
CA TRP A 28 10.01 -8.22 -7.87
C TRP A 28 10.43 -9.54 -8.52
N TYR A 29 10.01 -10.69 -7.98
CA TYR A 29 10.41 -11.98 -8.52
C TYR A 29 9.82 -12.25 -9.92
N PRO A 30 8.50 -12.09 -10.16
CA PRO A 30 7.95 -12.19 -11.51
C PRO A 30 8.56 -11.19 -12.49
N TRP A 31 8.81 -9.95 -12.06
CA TRP A 31 9.37 -8.90 -12.90
C TRP A 31 10.83 -9.17 -13.27
N SER A 32 11.62 -9.79 -12.38
CA SER A 32 13.02 -10.13 -12.65
C SER A 32 13.18 -11.24 -13.69
N ILE A 33 12.16 -12.08 -13.87
CA ILE A 33 12.10 -13.12 -14.90
C ILE A 33 11.52 -12.57 -16.21
N ASN A 34 10.37 -11.89 -16.14
CA ASN A 34 9.67 -11.36 -17.31
C ASN A 34 8.83 -10.12 -16.94
N GLU A 35 9.10 -8.99 -17.60
CA GLU A 35 8.39 -7.74 -17.36
C GLU A 35 6.87 -7.85 -17.58
N GLN A 36 6.41 -8.61 -18.58
CA GLN A 36 4.99 -8.83 -18.85
C GLN A 36 4.32 -9.61 -17.71
N LEU A 37 5.04 -10.56 -17.12
CA LEU A 37 4.54 -11.30 -15.95
C LEU A 37 4.44 -10.37 -14.73
N GLY A 38 5.45 -9.53 -14.52
CA GLY A 38 5.42 -8.48 -13.50
C GLY A 38 4.22 -7.53 -13.65
N GLN A 39 3.95 -7.06 -14.88
CA GLN A 39 2.79 -6.23 -15.19
C GLN A 39 1.46 -6.96 -14.96
N CYS A 40 1.36 -8.23 -15.32
CA CYS A 40 0.16 -9.04 -15.08
C CYS A 40 -0.14 -9.17 -13.58
N ILE A 41 0.87 -9.45 -12.76
CA ILE A 41 0.72 -9.51 -11.30
C ILE A 41 0.36 -8.12 -10.72
N MET A 42 0.94 -7.05 -11.26
CA MET A 42 0.60 -5.67 -10.89
C MET A 42 -0.85 -5.32 -11.16
N LEU A 43 -1.46 -5.89 -12.21
CA LEU A 43 -2.85 -5.62 -12.58
C LEU A 43 -3.87 -6.60 -11.96
N THR A 44 -3.41 -7.66 -11.31
CA THR A 44 -4.28 -8.71 -10.74
C THR A 44 -4.19 -8.79 -9.22
N VAL A 45 -2.99 -8.96 -8.68
CA VAL A 45 -2.75 -9.17 -7.24
C VAL A 45 -2.72 -7.86 -6.47
N ASN A 46 -1.99 -6.86 -6.97
CA ASN A 46 -1.88 -5.57 -6.28
C ASN A 46 -3.25 -4.89 -6.08
N PRO A 47 -4.19 -4.93 -7.04
CA PRO A 47 -5.48 -4.32 -6.81
C PRO A 47 -6.26 -4.91 -5.64
N ILE A 48 -6.12 -6.21 -5.43
CA ILE A 48 -6.73 -6.91 -4.30
C ILE A 48 -6.05 -6.47 -2.99
N LEU A 49 -4.72 -6.42 -2.95
CA LEU A 49 -3.96 -6.02 -1.76
C LEU A 49 -4.25 -4.58 -1.35
N TRP A 50 -4.09 -3.63 -2.27
CA TRP A 50 -4.36 -2.22 -2.04
C TRP A 50 -5.84 -1.96 -1.76
N GLY A 51 -6.73 -2.70 -2.41
CA GLY A 51 -8.17 -2.64 -2.18
C GLY A 51 -8.55 -3.08 -0.77
N TYR A 52 -8.02 -4.22 -0.33
CA TYR A 52 -8.24 -4.71 1.03
C TYR A 52 -7.65 -3.76 2.08
N ALA A 53 -6.43 -3.26 1.87
CA ALA A 53 -5.78 -2.29 2.74
C ALA A 53 -6.64 -1.02 2.92
N SER A 54 -7.11 -0.46 1.79
CA SER A 54 -8.00 0.71 1.78
C SER A 54 -9.32 0.39 2.50
N TYR A 55 -9.92 -0.77 2.24
CA TYR A 55 -11.15 -1.20 2.89
C TYR A 55 -11.02 -1.23 4.42
N VAL A 56 -9.96 -1.84 4.94
CA VAL A 56 -9.74 -1.95 6.38
C VAL A 56 -9.48 -0.57 7.00
N CYS A 57 -8.70 0.28 6.34
CA CYS A 57 -8.42 1.65 6.81
C CYS A 57 -9.70 2.50 6.85
N ILE A 58 -10.45 2.56 5.75
CA ILE A 58 -11.68 3.38 5.64
C ILE A 58 -12.74 2.91 6.64
N LYS A 59 -12.90 1.59 6.81
CA LYS A 59 -13.86 1.02 7.77
C LYS A 59 -13.60 1.43 9.22
N LYS A 60 -12.34 1.70 9.57
CA LYS A 60 -11.93 2.15 10.91
C LYS A 60 -11.88 3.68 11.04
N TYR A 61 -12.39 4.42 10.05
CA TYR A 61 -12.40 5.89 10.10
C TYR A 61 -13.30 6.39 11.25
N PRO A 62 -12.81 7.30 12.11
CA PRO A 62 -13.52 7.64 13.35
C PRO A 62 -14.64 8.67 13.19
N LYS A 63 -14.76 9.36 12.05
CA LYS A 63 -15.81 10.37 11.82
C LYS A 63 -16.99 9.79 11.03
N ALA A 64 -18.17 10.38 11.19
CA ALA A 64 -19.40 9.90 10.56
C ALA A 64 -19.37 9.96 9.01
N HIS A 65 -18.71 10.98 8.44
CA HIS A 65 -18.60 11.14 6.99
C HIS A 65 -17.46 10.30 6.42
N LEU A 66 -17.75 9.02 6.13
CA LEU A 66 -16.77 8.08 5.55
C LEU A 66 -16.07 8.59 4.28
N PHE A 67 -16.76 9.38 3.45
CA PHE A 67 -16.16 9.94 2.24
C PHE A 67 -14.93 10.81 2.53
N LYS A 68 -14.93 11.57 3.63
CA LYS A 68 -13.72 12.31 4.07
C LYS A 68 -12.58 11.34 4.40
N GLY A 69 -12.91 10.20 5.03
CA GLY A 69 -11.94 9.14 5.30
C GLY A 69 -11.34 8.53 4.04
N VAL A 70 -12.12 8.40 2.96
CA VAL A 70 -11.65 7.95 1.64
C VAL A 70 -10.63 8.93 1.06
N VAL A 71 -10.97 10.23 1.05
CA VAL A 71 -10.07 11.28 0.53
C VAL A 71 -8.77 11.31 1.33
N PHE A 72 -8.84 11.31 2.66
CA PHE A 72 -7.64 11.29 3.50
C PHE A 72 -6.82 10.01 3.33
N ASN A 73 -7.46 8.84 3.22
CA ASN A 73 -6.77 7.57 2.98
C ASN A 73 -6.03 7.60 1.64
N SER A 74 -6.67 8.08 0.58
CA SER A 74 -6.05 8.26 -0.75
C SER A 74 -4.82 9.17 -0.70
N ILE A 75 -4.92 10.33 -0.04
CA ILE A 75 -3.79 11.27 0.14
C ILE A 75 -2.65 10.62 0.93
N ILE A 76 -2.94 9.94 2.03
CA ILE A 76 -1.90 9.28 2.83
C ILE A 76 -1.23 8.18 2.00
N PHE A 77 -2.02 7.37 1.29
CA PHE A 77 -1.51 6.25 0.52
C PHE A 77 -0.61 6.70 -0.62
N ILE A 78 -1.01 7.73 -1.38
CA ILE A 78 -0.17 8.23 -2.48
C ILE A 78 1.12 8.87 -1.97
N VAL A 79 1.07 9.64 -0.89
CA VAL A 79 2.28 10.26 -0.31
C VAL A 79 3.25 9.19 0.17
N VAL A 80 2.76 8.17 0.89
CA VAL A 80 3.61 7.06 1.35
C VAL A 80 4.16 6.26 0.17
N ALA A 81 3.36 6.00 -0.86
CA ALA A 81 3.81 5.28 -2.05
C ALA A 81 4.94 6.03 -2.77
N ILE A 82 4.77 7.34 -3.00
CA ILE A 82 5.80 8.18 -3.64
C ILE A 82 7.09 8.20 -2.82
N ILE A 83 7.00 8.43 -1.50
CA ILE A 83 8.18 8.44 -0.63
C ILE A 83 8.87 7.07 -0.65
N SER A 84 8.09 5.99 -0.62
CA SER A 84 8.65 4.64 -0.62
C SER A 84 9.28 4.29 -1.98
N ASP A 85 8.71 4.77 -3.10
CA ASP A 85 9.30 4.67 -4.44
C ASP A 85 10.63 5.43 -4.51
N MET A 86 10.73 6.63 -3.90
CA MET A 86 12.00 7.34 -3.81
C MET A 86 13.04 6.52 -3.04
N VAL A 87 12.67 5.90 -1.92
CA VAL A 87 13.57 5.02 -1.16
C VAL A 87 13.99 3.81 -1.99
N LEU A 88 13.06 3.16 -2.68
CA LEU A 88 13.32 1.97 -3.47
C LEU A 88 14.20 2.27 -4.70
N PHE A 89 13.81 3.24 -5.51
CA PHE A 89 14.49 3.52 -6.78
C PHE A 89 15.76 4.34 -6.58
N ALA A 90 15.72 5.43 -5.80
CA ALA A 90 16.89 6.27 -5.59
C ALA A 90 17.82 5.70 -4.51
N GLY A 91 17.27 5.23 -3.40
CA GLY A 91 18.07 4.76 -2.26
C GLY A 91 18.64 3.35 -2.43
N ILE A 92 17.82 2.39 -2.87
CA ILE A 92 18.22 0.97 -2.92
C ILE A 92 18.76 0.60 -4.31
N GLN A 93 18.05 0.93 -5.38
CA GLN A 93 18.40 0.49 -6.74
C GLN A 93 19.35 1.44 -7.49
N ASN A 94 19.55 2.68 -7.01
CA ASN A 94 20.23 3.75 -7.75
C ASN A 94 19.71 3.94 -9.19
N ALA A 95 18.40 3.74 -9.41
CA ALA A 95 17.74 3.72 -10.72
C ALA A 95 16.61 4.77 -10.77
N MET A 96 16.97 6.05 -10.64
CA MET A 96 16.01 7.16 -10.66
C MET A 96 15.26 7.32 -11.99
N ASP A 97 15.85 6.85 -13.08
CA ASP A 97 15.23 6.79 -14.41
C ASP A 97 13.96 5.95 -14.43
N LYS A 98 13.89 4.91 -13.59
CA LYS A 98 12.69 4.05 -13.45
C LYS A 98 11.57 4.68 -12.62
N LEU A 99 11.89 5.69 -11.80
CA LEU A 99 10.91 6.36 -10.93
C LEU A 99 9.84 7.09 -11.75
N MET A 100 10.23 7.71 -12.86
CA MET A 100 9.33 8.47 -13.74
C MET A 100 8.82 7.66 -14.92
N HIS A 101 8.95 6.34 -14.88
CA HIS A 101 8.43 5.47 -15.91
C HIS A 101 6.90 5.44 -15.89
N VAL A 102 6.30 5.25 -17.06
CA VAL A 102 4.83 5.31 -17.24
C VAL A 102 4.11 4.30 -16.33
N THR A 103 4.71 3.13 -16.09
CA THR A 103 4.19 2.10 -15.17
C THR A 103 4.11 2.58 -13.72
N THR A 104 5.07 3.39 -13.27
CA THR A 104 5.09 3.96 -11.92
C THR A 104 4.00 5.03 -11.77
N LEU A 105 3.81 5.87 -12.80
CA LEU A 105 2.72 6.84 -12.87
C LEU A 105 1.34 6.15 -12.84
N TYR A 106 1.19 5.03 -13.56
CA TYR A 106 -0.02 4.20 -13.46
C TYR A 106 -0.21 3.63 -12.06
N GLY A 107 0.87 3.19 -11.42
CA GLY A 107 0.85 2.77 -10.01
C GLY A 107 0.32 3.86 -9.08
N TRP A 108 0.76 5.10 -9.24
CA TRP A 108 0.28 6.23 -8.44
C TRP A 108 -1.20 6.54 -8.69
N ALA A 109 -1.62 6.62 -9.96
CA ALA A 109 -3.03 6.82 -10.31
C ALA A 109 -3.91 5.69 -9.76
N PHE A 110 -3.39 4.47 -9.78
CA PHE A 110 -4.04 3.30 -9.20
C PHE A 110 -4.21 3.45 -7.67
N VAL A 111 -3.14 3.77 -6.95
CA VAL A 111 -3.17 3.97 -5.49
C VAL A 111 -4.17 5.07 -5.09
N VAL A 112 -4.26 6.14 -5.87
CA VAL A 112 -5.22 7.24 -5.63
C VAL A 112 -6.66 6.78 -5.82
N THR A 113 -6.94 5.98 -6.86
CA THR A 113 -8.32 5.62 -7.26
C THR A 113 -8.91 4.46 -6.45
N VAL A 114 -8.09 3.52 -5.99
CA VAL A 114 -8.53 2.33 -5.24
C VAL A 114 -9.41 2.64 -4.02
N PRO A 115 -9.07 3.60 -3.13
CA PRO A 115 -9.91 3.96 -1.99
C PRO A 115 -11.35 4.34 -2.40
N PHE A 116 -11.49 5.05 -3.51
CA PHE A 116 -12.79 5.48 -4.04
C PHE A 116 -13.57 4.28 -4.60
N SER A 117 -12.93 3.43 -5.39
CA SER A 117 -13.54 2.20 -5.92
C SER A 117 -14.05 1.30 -4.79
N ILE A 118 -13.23 1.08 -3.76
CA ILE A 118 -13.58 0.29 -2.60
C ILE A 118 -14.73 0.91 -1.79
N TYR A 119 -14.73 2.24 -1.65
CA TYR A 119 -15.85 2.93 -1.03
C TYR A 119 -17.16 2.72 -1.81
N LEU A 120 -17.15 2.88 -3.13
CA LEU A 120 -18.35 2.69 -3.95
C LEU A 120 -18.90 1.26 -3.85
N LEU A 121 -18.03 0.26 -3.91
CA LEU A 121 -18.39 -1.15 -3.84
C LEU A 121 -18.89 -1.60 -2.45
N PHE A 122 -18.31 -1.04 -1.37
CA PHE A 122 -18.52 -1.57 -0.01
C PHE A 122 -19.10 -0.57 1.00
N LYS A 123 -19.52 0.64 0.58
CA LYS A 123 -20.07 1.70 1.46
C LYS A 123 -21.12 1.21 2.45
N ASN A 124 -22.02 0.33 2.02
CA ASN A 124 -23.12 -0.17 2.85
C ASN A 124 -22.59 -1.07 3.99
N LYS A 125 -21.59 -1.91 3.70
CA LYS A 125 -20.97 -2.81 4.68
C LYS A 125 -20.09 -2.07 5.69
N MET A 126 -19.48 -0.95 5.28
CA MET A 126 -18.64 -0.12 6.14
C MET A 126 -19.46 0.66 7.17
N LYS A 127 -20.59 1.26 6.75
CA LYS A 127 -21.46 2.05 7.64
C LYS A 127 -22.00 1.25 8.83
N ALA A 128 -22.17 -0.07 8.66
CA ALA A 128 -22.75 -0.94 9.67
C ALA A 128 -21.78 -1.33 10.81
N LYS A 129 -20.45 -1.18 10.65
CA LYS A 129 -19.47 -1.70 11.61
C LYS A 129 -18.22 -0.82 11.72
N THR A 130 -18.26 0.16 12.62
CA THR A 130 -17.07 0.94 13.01
C THR A 130 -16.32 0.19 14.11
N LYS A 131 -15.18 -0.42 13.80
CA LYS A 131 -14.30 -1.05 14.82
C LYS A 131 -13.32 -0.02 15.36
N VAL A 132 -13.05 -0.08 16.66
CA VAL A 132 -12.04 0.73 17.34
C VAL A 132 -10.66 0.12 17.06
N LEU A 133 -9.71 0.95 16.66
CA LEU A 133 -8.30 0.63 16.61
C LEU A 133 -7.76 0.28 18.00
N VAL A 134 -7.16 -0.90 18.10
CA VAL A 134 -6.45 -1.39 19.30
C VAL A 134 -4.97 -1.58 18.94
N GLY A 135 -4.06 -1.53 19.91
CA GLY A 135 -2.61 -1.65 19.66
C GLY A 135 -2.22 -2.88 18.82
N ASP A 136 -2.92 -3.99 18.99
CA ASP A 136 -2.66 -5.22 18.21
C ASP A 136 -2.98 -5.07 16.72
N ASP A 137 -3.84 -4.14 16.33
CA ASP A 137 -4.14 -3.88 14.92
C ASP A 137 -2.91 -3.37 14.15
N PHE A 138 -1.95 -2.76 14.85
CA PHE A 138 -0.74 -2.19 14.24
C PHE A 138 0.38 -3.21 14.10
N LYS A 139 0.41 -4.24 14.97
CA LYS A 139 1.51 -5.19 15.04
C LYS A 139 1.68 -5.97 13.74
N ILE A 140 0.59 -6.57 13.25
CA ILE A 140 0.65 -7.43 12.06
C ILE A 140 1.10 -6.63 10.82
N PRO A 141 0.47 -5.48 10.47
CA PRO A 141 0.94 -4.69 9.34
C PRO A 141 2.38 -4.22 9.50
N LEU A 142 2.78 -3.78 10.70
CA LEU A 142 4.15 -3.33 10.94
C LEU A 142 5.17 -4.44 10.72
N ILE A 143 4.93 -5.64 11.27
CA ILE A 143 5.81 -6.81 11.08
C ILE A 143 5.90 -7.17 9.60
N ILE A 144 4.77 -7.25 8.89
CA ILE A 144 4.74 -7.54 7.46
C ILE A 144 5.54 -6.50 6.68
N GLY A 145 5.36 -5.22 6.98
CA GLY A 145 6.06 -4.14 6.29
C GLY A 145 7.57 -4.18 6.52
N LEU A 146 8.01 -4.31 7.77
CA LEU A 146 9.43 -4.36 8.10
C LEU A 146 10.11 -5.60 7.50
N PHE A 147 9.45 -6.76 7.61
CA PHE A 147 9.95 -7.99 7.00
C PHE A 147 10.04 -7.87 5.48
N SER A 148 8.99 -7.38 4.83
CA SER A 148 8.98 -7.21 3.36
C SER A 148 10.04 -6.21 2.90
N PHE A 149 10.18 -5.09 3.62
CA PHE A 149 11.22 -4.09 3.36
C PHE A 149 12.62 -4.70 3.48
N MET A 150 12.89 -5.45 4.54
CA MET A 150 14.19 -6.09 4.74
C MET A 150 14.48 -7.11 3.63
N VAL A 151 13.52 -7.97 3.30
CA VAL A 151 13.66 -8.99 2.25
C VAL A 151 13.98 -8.34 0.91
N ILE A 152 13.18 -7.37 0.46
CA ILE A 152 13.41 -6.75 -0.85
C ILE A 152 14.70 -5.93 -0.87
N SER A 153 15.05 -5.26 0.23
CA SER A 153 16.30 -4.50 0.33
C SER A 153 17.52 -5.42 0.23
N ILE A 154 17.53 -6.56 0.94
CA ILE A 154 18.62 -7.54 0.85
C ILE A 154 18.72 -8.07 -0.58
N ILE A 155 17.60 -8.51 -1.16
CA ILE A 155 17.57 -9.04 -2.52
C ILE A 155 18.17 -8.05 -3.52
N LEU A 156 17.78 -6.78 -3.45
CA LEU A 156 18.23 -5.74 -4.37
C LEU A 156 19.67 -5.29 -4.12
N LEU A 157 20.07 -5.09 -2.86
CA LEU A 157 21.42 -4.66 -2.50
C LEU A 157 22.48 -5.71 -2.84
N PHE A 158 22.16 -7.00 -2.65
CA PHE A 158 23.07 -8.10 -2.98
C PHE A 158 22.87 -8.63 -4.41
N ASN A 159 21.98 -8.01 -5.20
CA ASN A 159 21.66 -8.40 -6.58
C ASN A 159 21.39 -9.91 -6.72
N ILE A 160 20.65 -10.47 -5.76
CA ILE A 160 20.33 -11.90 -5.73
C ILE A 160 19.37 -12.20 -6.88
N ARG A 161 19.79 -13.01 -7.85
CA ARG A 161 18.94 -13.51 -8.93
C ARG A 161 18.59 -14.96 -8.63
N PHE A 162 17.30 -15.23 -8.47
CA PHE A 162 16.79 -16.59 -8.44
C PHE A 162 16.68 -17.06 -9.88
N GLY A 163 17.60 -17.95 -10.28
CA GLY A 163 17.65 -18.55 -11.60
C GLY A 163 16.57 -19.61 -11.81
#